data_AF-A0AAP0W8W7-F1
#
_entry.id   AF-A0AAP0W8W7-F1
#
_cell.length_a   1.000
_cell.length_b   1.000
_cell.length_c   1.000
_cell.angle_alpha   90.00
_cell.angle_beta   90.00
_cell.angle_gamma   90.00
#
_symmetry.space_group_name_H-M   'P 1'
#
loop_
_entity.id
_entity.type
_entity.pdbx_description
1 polymer ?
#
loop_
_entity_poly.entity_id
_entity_poly.type
_entity_poly.pdbx_seq_one_letter_code
_entity_poly.pdbx_strand_id
1 'polypeptide(L)'
;MFGHRQGAFTGAGKDKVGLVAQADGGYLLLDEIHRLPYEGQEKLFSLLDRNEYRALGSSGEAQQVNIRLIYTTTEAVDSALLRTFMRRIQVSITLTALRERSLEEQIELSSFFLQRESAKTARTLRVDKTLMQWLLAKPLAGNVGQLKSDIQFICAQAWAADIAQPQGV
;
A
#
# COMPACT_ATOMS: atom_id res chain seq x y z
N MET A 1 1.67 -10.23 13.90
CA MET A 1 1.14 -8.93 14.38
C MET A 1 1.47 -8.70 15.85
N PHE A 2 0.96 -9.51 16.78
CA PHE A 2 1.10 -9.24 18.23
C PHE A 2 2.40 -9.74 18.89
N GLY A 3 3.23 -10.49 18.15
CA GLY A 3 4.41 -11.13 18.72
C GLY A 3 4.08 -12.46 19.41
N HIS A 4 5.09 -13.13 19.94
CA HIS A 4 4.94 -14.38 20.68
C HIS A 4 6.02 -14.55 21.75
N ARG A 5 5.69 -15.32 22.78
CA ARG A 5 6.66 -15.83 23.76
C ARG A 5 7.25 -17.17 23.29
N GLN A 6 8.44 -17.50 23.79
CA GLN A 6 9.04 -18.81 23.63
C GLN A 6 8.06 -19.90 24.10
N GLY A 7 7.92 -20.97 23.30
CA GLY A 7 7.01 -22.08 23.60
C GLY A 7 5.54 -21.83 23.27
N ALA A 8 5.17 -20.69 22.69
CA ALA A 8 3.78 -20.39 22.31
C ALA A 8 3.18 -21.34 21.25
N PHE A 9 4.03 -21.93 20.41
CA PHE A 9 3.67 -22.94 19.41
C PHE A 9 4.94 -23.73 19.02
N THR A 10 4.78 -24.85 18.31
CA THR A 10 5.91 -25.65 17.82
C THR A 10 6.82 -24.81 16.93
N GLY A 11 8.09 -24.66 17.34
CA GLY A 11 9.07 -23.82 16.64
C GLY A 11 9.21 -22.38 17.18
N ALA A 12 8.44 -21.98 18.19
CA ALA A 12 8.63 -20.72 18.91
C ALA A 12 9.85 -20.79 19.83
N GLY A 13 11.06 -20.80 19.25
CA GLY A 13 12.32 -21.00 19.98
C GLY A 13 12.78 -19.80 20.82
N LYS A 14 12.22 -18.61 20.60
CA LYS A 14 12.53 -17.39 21.36
C LYS A 14 11.36 -16.42 21.34
N ASP A 15 11.39 -15.45 22.24
CA ASP A 15 10.46 -14.32 22.22
C ASP A 15 10.63 -13.48 20.95
N LYS A 16 9.52 -13.01 20.39
CA LYS A 16 9.50 -12.08 19.25
C LYS A 16 8.53 -10.94 19.51
N VAL A 17 9.06 -9.73 19.49
CA VAL A 17 8.28 -8.49 19.60
C VAL A 17 7.37 -8.33 18.38
N GLY A 18 6.10 -8.00 18.63
CA GLY A 18 5.09 -7.76 17.58
C GLY A 18 5.20 -6.41 16.89
N LEU A 19 4.52 -6.28 15.76
CA LEU A 19 4.35 -5.01 15.04
C LEU A 19 3.59 -3.97 15.87
N VAL A 20 2.59 -4.40 16.65
CA VAL A 20 1.83 -3.52 17.54
C VAL A 20 2.75 -2.84 18.55
N ALA A 21 3.63 -3.61 19.18
CA ALA A 21 4.61 -3.11 20.13
C ALA A 21 5.62 -2.14 19.49
N GLN A 22 6.08 -2.46 18.27
CA GLN A 22 7.04 -1.63 17.53
C GLN A 22 6.43 -0.30 17.08
N ALA A 23 5.11 -0.24 16.92
CA ALA A 23 4.39 0.96 16.48
C ALA A 23 3.94 1.86 17.65
N ASP A 24 4.30 1.53 18.89
CA ASP A 24 3.92 2.32 20.06
C ASP A 24 4.36 3.79 19.94
N GLY A 25 3.45 4.71 20.25
CA GLY A 25 3.59 6.15 20.03
C GLY A 25 3.39 6.61 18.58
N GLY A 26 3.14 5.71 17.64
CA GLY A 26 3.14 5.97 16.19
C GLY A 26 1.88 5.50 15.45
N TYR A 27 2.11 4.99 14.24
CA TYR A 27 1.09 4.51 13.32
C TYR A 27 1.37 3.07 12.91
N LEU A 28 0.31 2.27 12.77
CA LEU A 28 0.38 0.93 12.19
C LEU A 28 -0.60 0.84 11.01
N LEU A 29 -0.03 0.70 9.81
CA LEU A 29 -0.77 0.41 8.59
C LEU A 29 -0.98 -1.10 8.44
N LEU A 30 -2.24 -1.51 8.32
CA LEU A 30 -2.61 -2.87 7.95
C LEU A 30 -3.16 -2.87 6.53
N ASP A 31 -2.30 -3.31 5.62
CA ASP A 31 -2.63 -3.37 4.20
C ASP A 31 -3.51 -4.59 3.89
N GLU A 32 -4.51 -4.39 3.03
CA GLU A 32 -5.49 -5.42 2.64
C GLU A 32 -6.13 -6.14 3.83
N ILE A 33 -6.79 -5.38 4.69
CA ILE A 33 -7.40 -5.89 5.93
C ILE A 33 -8.43 -7.00 5.68
N HIS A 34 -9.05 -7.04 4.49
CA HIS A 34 -9.96 -8.11 4.07
C HIS A 34 -9.30 -9.50 4.04
N ARG A 35 -7.96 -9.56 3.89
CA ARG A 35 -7.21 -10.83 3.91
C ARG A 35 -7.03 -11.38 5.31
N LEU A 36 -7.32 -10.58 6.34
CA LEU A 36 -7.32 -11.04 7.71
C LEU A 36 -8.62 -11.81 7.97
N PRO A 37 -8.55 -13.10 8.35
CA PRO A 37 -9.75 -13.87 8.68
C PRO A 37 -10.46 -13.24 9.88
N TYR A 38 -11.73 -13.57 10.08
CA TYR A 38 -12.55 -12.96 11.12
C TYR A 38 -11.95 -13.09 12.53
N GLU A 39 -11.35 -14.23 12.87
CA GLU A 39 -10.67 -14.44 14.15
C GLU A 39 -9.44 -13.52 14.30
N GLY A 40 -8.81 -13.15 13.18
CA GLY A 40 -7.74 -12.16 13.15
C GLY A 40 -8.29 -10.74 13.38
N GLN A 41 -9.45 -10.41 12.80
CA GLN A 41 -10.12 -9.13 13.02
C GLN A 41 -10.56 -8.98 14.49
N GLU A 42 -11.07 -10.04 15.12
CA GLU A 42 -11.46 -10.02 16.53
C GLU A 42 -10.26 -9.76 17.47
N LYS A 43 -9.07 -10.26 17.12
CA LYS A 43 -7.85 -10.00 17.90
C LYS A 43 -7.46 -8.51 17.93
N LEU A 44 -7.98 -7.71 17.00
CA LEU A 44 -7.77 -6.26 16.99
C LEU A 44 -8.74 -5.51 17.91
N PHE A 45 -9.80 -6.15 18.44
CA PHE A 45 -10.78 -5.45 19.27
C PHE A 45 -10.21 -4.93 20.59
N SER A 46 -9.37 -5.69 21.29
CA SER A 46 -8.71 -5.17 22.50
C SER A 46 -7.84 -3.95 22.21
N LEU A 47 -7.20 -3.93 21.05
CA LEU A 47 -6.37 -2.82 20.60
C LEU A 47 -7.24 -1.59 20.30
N LEU A 48 -8.34 -1.78 19.58
CA LEU A 48 -9.28 -0.73 19.20
C LEU A 48 -10.09 -0.16 20.37
N ASP A 49 -10.49 -1.00 21.31
CA ASP A 49 -11.41 -0.62 22.39
C ASP A 49 -10.67 -0.13 23.63
N ARG A 50 -9.48 -0.68 23.89
CA ARG A 50 -8.77 -0.54 25.17
C ARG A 50 -7.31 -0.17 25.04
N ASN A 51 -6.80 0.01 23.82
CA ASN A 51 -5.39 0.32 23.57
C ASN A 51 -4.45 -0.73 24.20
N GLU A 52 -4.86 -2.00 24.19
CA GLU A 52 -4.08 -3.08 24.81
C GLU A 52 -3.92 -4.28 23.88
N TYR A 53 -2.83 -5.04 24.07
CA TYR A 53 -2.60 -6.28 23.33
C TYR A 53 -1.89 -7.34 24.18
N ARG A 54 -1.91 -8.58 23.71
CA ARG A 54 -1.17 -9.71 24.29
C ARG A 54 -0.38 -10.44 23.22
N ALA A 55 0.89 -10.73 23.51
CA ALA A 55 1.68 -11.64 22.70
C ALA A 55 1.11 -13.06 22.78
N LEU A 56 1.23 -13.83 21.69
CA LEU A 56 0.79 -15.21 21.67
C LEU A 56 1.57 -16.05 22.70
N GLY A 57 0.87 -16.89 23.46
CA GLY A 57 1.46 -17.70 24.53
C GLY A 57 1.79 -16.93 25.81
N SER A 58 1.43 -15.64 25.90
CA SER A 58 1.55 -14.86 27.14
C SER A 58 0.37 -15.12 28.06
N SER A 59 0.62 -15.59 29.28
CA SER A 59 -0.35 -15.63 30.38
C SER A 59 -0.36 -14.37 31.25
N GLY A 60 0.65 -13.50 31.07
CA GLY A 60 0.75 -12.22 31.78
C GLY A 60 -0.28 -11.19 31.33
N GLU A 61 -0.35 -10.06 32.04
CA GLU A 61 -1.28 -8.96 31.80
C GLU A 61 -1.19 -8.39 30.38
N ALA A 62 -2.29 -7.76 29.94
CA ALA A 62 -2.30 -7.05 28.67
C ALA A 62 -1.34 -5.86 28.73
N GLN A 63 -0.63 -5.61 27.63
CA GLN A 63 0.30 -4.51 27.51
C GLN A 63 -0.43 -3.32 26.89
N GLN A 64 -0.35 -2.16 27.54
CA GLN A 64 -0.86 -0.90 27.02
C GLN A 64 0.02 -0.41 25.86
N VAL A 65 -0.61 0.22 24.87
CA VAL A 65 0.05 0.75 23.68
C VAL A 65 -0.72 1.94 23.13
N ASN A 66 -0.03 3.01 22.73
CA ASN A 66 -0.66 4.19 22.15
C ASN A 66 -0.37 4.24 20.64
N ILE A 67 -1.28 3.72 19.82
CA ILE A 67 -1.09 3.69 18.37
C ILE A 67 -2.28 4.26 17.61
N ARG A 68 -2.00 4.75 16.39
CA ARG A 68 -3.02 5.07 15.39
C ARG A 68 -3.06 3.98 14.33
N LEU A 69 -4.23 3.39 14.12
CA LEU A 69 -4.42 2.33 13.14
C LEU A 69 -4.90 2.90 11.81
N ILE A 70 -4.28 2.46 10.72
CA ILE A 70 -4.71 2.76 9.35
C ILE A 70 -4.94 1.42 8.66
N TYR A 71 -6.08 1.29 7.96
CA TYR A 71 -6.44 0.08 7.24
C TYR A 71 -6.66 0.42 5.76
N THR A 72 -6.31 -0.49 4.86
CA THR A 72 -6.65 -0.41 3.43
C THR A 72 -7.36 -1.69 3.02
N THR A 73 -8.21 -1.60 2.00
CA THR A 73 -8.85 -2.77 1.40
C THR A 73 -9.23 -2.46 -0.04
N THR A 74 -9.03 -3.44 -0.94
CA THR A 74 -9.59 -3.41 -2.30
C THR A 74 -10.97 -4.05 -2.40
N GLU A 75 -11.42 -4.75 -1.37
CA GLU A 75 -12.76 -5.35 -1.32
C GLU A 75 -13.78 -4.46 -0.61
N ALA A 76 -15.05 -4.66 -0.95
CA ALA A 76 -16.15 -3.98 -0.28
C ALA A 76 -16.17 -4.33 1.21
N VAL A 77 -16.11 -3.29 2.04
CA VAL A 77 -16.02 -3.42 3.51
C VAL A 77 -17.19 -4.24 4.10
N ASP A 78 -18.40 -4.08 3.56
CA ASP A 78 -19.60 -4.77 4.05
C ASP A 78 -19.58 -6.29 3.84
N SER A 79 -18.80 -6.79 2.88
CA SER A 79 -18.65 -8.23 2.60
C SER A 79 -17.39 -8.83 3.22
N ALA A 80 -16.34 -8.04 3.36
CA ALA A 80 -15.02 -8.49 3.80
C ALA A 80 -14.79 -8.36 5.31
N LEU A 81 -15.45 -7.41 5.98
CA LEU A 81 -15.18 -7.08 7.37
C LEU A 81 -16.35 -7.42 8.27
N LEU A 82 -16.04 -7.81 9.51
CA LEU A 82 -17.06 -7.98 10.54
C LEU A 82 -17.78 -6.66 10.79
N ARG A 83 -19.11 -6.70 10.88
CA ARG A 83 -19.92 -5.51 11.25
C ARG A 83 -19.45 -4.88 12.56
N THR A 84 -19.00 -5.69 13.52
CA THR A 84 -18.43 -5.23 14.79
C THR A 84 -17.09 -4.53 14.61
N PHE A 85 -16.25 -4.97 13.67
CA PHE A 85 -15.01 -4.30 13.31
C PHE A 85 -15.29 -2.95 12.66
N MET A 86 -16.21 -2.90 11.67
CA MET A 86 -16.56 -1.66 10.97
C MET A 86 -17.08 -0.56 11.90
N ARG A 87 -17.86 -0.91 12.93
CA ARG A 87 -18.37 0.06 13.93
C ARG A 87 -17.26 0.79 14.72
N ARG A 88 -16.04 0.26 14.73
CA ARG A 88 -14.87 0.87 15.40
C ARG A 88 -14.06 1.76 14.46
N ILE A 89 -14.33 1.71 13.16
CA ILE A 89 -13.69 2.58 12.17
C ILE A 89 -14.45 3.92 12.16
N GLN A 90 -13.80 4.97 12.66
CA GLN A 90 -14.40 6.30 12.76
C GLN A 90 -14.38 7.07 11.44
N VAL A 91 -13.31 6.89 10.65
CA VAL A 91 -13.08 7.62 9.41
C VAL A 91 -12.82 6.61 8.30
N SER A 92 -13.57 6.75 7.20
CA SER A 92 -13.39 5.95 5.99
C SER A 92 -13.21 6.88 4.80
N ILE A 93 -12.19 6.60 3.98
CA ILE A 93 -11.85 7.38 2.78
C ILE A 93 -11.84 6.43 1.60
N THR A 94 -12.68 6.71 0.60
CA THR A 94 -12.70 5.96 -0.65
C THR A 94 -11.74 6.59 -1.65
N LEU A 95 -10.74 5.82 -2.10
CA LEU A 95 -9.86 6.23 -3.18
C LEU A 95 -10.43 5.77 -4.53
N THR A 96 -10.92 6.73 -5.32
CA THR A 96 -11.43 6.47 -6.67
C THR A 96 -10.32 6.07 -7.64
N ALA A 97 -10.69 5.41 -8.73
CA ALA A 97 -9.74 5.03 -9.77
C ALA A 97 -9.17 6.28 -10.47
N LEU A 98 -7.94 6.20 -11.00
CA LEU A 98 -7.33 7.34 -11.69
C LEU A 98 -8.19 7.88 -12.84
N ARG A 99 -8.91 7.02 -13.55
CA ARG A 99 -9.82 7.41 -14.65
C ARG A 99 -11.01 8.27 -14.19
N GLU A 100 -11.37 8.18 -12.91
CA GLU A 100 -12.47 8.94 -12.30
C GLU A 100 -11.98 10.28 -11.71
N ARG A 101 -10.66 10.52 -11.75
CA ARG A 101 -10.03 11.77 -11.31
C ARG A 101 -10.07 12.81 -12.42
N SER A 102 -9.83 14.06 -12.05
CA SER A 102 -9.77 15.17 -13.02
C SER A 102 -8.68 14.93 -14.08
N LEU A 103 -8.89 15.49 -15.27
CA LEU A 103 -7.88 15.43 -16.33
C LEU A 103 -6.54 16.03 -15.88
N GLU A 104 -6.60 17.07 -15.05
CA GLU A 104 -5.44 17.72 -14.43
C GLU A 104 -4.64 16.74 -13.56
N GLU A 105 -5.28 16.03 -12.62
CA GLU A 105 -4.62 15.02 -11.77
C GLU A 105 -4.02 13.88 -12.62
N GLN A 106 -4.70 13.45 -13.67
CA GLN A 106 -4.20 12.40 -14.57
C GLN A 106 -2.95 12.84 -15.34
N ILE A 107 -2.94 14.08 -15.84
CA ILE A 107 -1.78 14.67 -16.52
C ILE A 107 -0.63 14.88 -15.53
N GLU A 108 -0.92 15.40 -14.34
CA GLU A 108 0.09 15.65 -13.30
C GLU A 108 0.78 14.33 -12.91
N LEU A 109 0.01 13.27 -12.65
CA LEU A 109 0.56 11.98 -12.25
C LEU A 109 1.37 11.32 -13.38
N SER A 110 0.90 11.43 -14.63
CA SER A 110 1.64 10.94 -15.80
C SER A 110 2.97 11.70 -15.95
N SER A 111 2.92 13.02 -15.81
CA SER A 111 4.09 13.89 -15.89
C SER A 111 5.08 13.61 -14.76
N PHE A 112 4.60 13.36 -13.54
CA PHE A 112 5.41 12.98 -12.39
C PHE A 112 6.19 11.68 -12.64
N PHE A 113 5.56 10.65 -13.19
CA PHE A 113 6.27 9.40 -13.52
C PHE A 113 7.28 9.60 -14.65
N LEU A 114 6.94 10.36 -15.70
CA LEU A 114 7.88 10.70 -16.78
C LEU A 114 9.11 11.46 -16.25
N GLN A 115 8.89 12.47 -15.40
CA GLN A 115 9.98 13.22 -14.76
C GLN A 115 10.88 12.32 -13.90
N ARG A 116 10.29 11.36 -13.19
CA ARG A 116 11.06 10.40 -12.39
C ARG A 116 11.92 9.48 -13.26
N GLU A 117 11.44 9.03 -14.41
CA GLU A 117 12.24 8.22 -15.35
C GLU A 117 13.32 9.05 -16.07
N SER A 118 13.02 10.31 -16.41
CA SER A 118 13.99 11.31 -16.89
C SER A 118 15.15 11.47 -15.89
N ALA A 119 14.82 11.68 -14.61
CA ALA A 119 15.82 11.84 -13.55
C ALA A 119 16.67 10.58 -13.32
N LYS A 120 16.06 9.38 -13.38
CA LYS A 120 16.79 8.11 -13.22
C LYS A 120 17.79 7.85 -14.34
N THR A 121 17.47 8.27 -15.56
CA THR A 121 18.31 8.03 -16.75
C THR A 121 19.26 9.20 -17.05
N ALA A 122 19.18 10.29 -16.28
CA ALA A 122 19.91 11.54 -16.51
C ALA A 122 19.74 12.07 -17.95
N ARG A 123 18.55 11.91 -18.52
CA ARG A 123 18.24 12.29 -19.90
C ARG A 123 16.95 13.09 -19.95
N THR A 124 16.94 14.15 -20.75
CA THR A 124 15.72 14.92 -21.01
C THR A 124 14.78 14.09 -21.88
N LEU A 125 13.62 13.75 -21.34
CA LEU A 125 12.55 13.11 -22.11
C LEU A 125 11.73 14.17 -22.85
N ARG A 126 11.54 13.97 -24.14
CA ARG A 126 10.55 14.69 -24.94
C ARG A 126 9.32 13.80 -25.08
N VAL A 127 8.18 14.30 -24.62
CA VAL A 127 6.91 13.58 -24.63
C VAL A 127 6.03 14.18 -25.70
N ASP A 128 5.69 13.39 -26.72
CA ASP A 128 4.79 13.84 -27.77
C ASP A 128 3.35 13.93 -27.26
N LYS A 129 2.58 14.89 -27.80
CA LYS A 129 1.17 15.08 -27.45
C LYS A 129 0.35 13.80 -27.67
N THR A 130 0.64 13.07 -28.74
CA THR A 130 -0.01 11.80 -29.07
C THR A 130 0.22 10.73 -28.00
N LEU A 131 1.43 10.66 -27.45
CA LEU A 131 1.75 9.74 -26.36
C LEU A 131 0.97 10.10 -25.09
N MET A 132 0.92 11.38 -24.74
CA MET A 132 0.14 11.84 -23.59
C MET A 132 -1.36 11.55 -23.77
N GLN A 133 -1.91 11.83 -24.95
CA GLN A 133 -3.32 11.50 -25.26
C GLN A 133 -3.59 10.01 -25.15
N TRP A 134 -2.66 9.16 -25.62
CA TRP A 134 -2.78 7.71 -25.50
C TRP A 134 -2.75 7.26 -24.04
N LEU A 135 -1.84 7.80 -23.21
CA LEU A 135 -1.77 7.49 -21.78
C LEU A 135 -3.07 7.84 -21.05
N LEU A 136 -3.70 8.97 -21.40
CA LEU A 136 -4.96 9.43 -20.80
C LEU A 136 -6.19 8.64 -21.29
N ALA A 137 -6.20 8.17 -22.54
CA ALA A 137 -7.33 7.45 -23.12
C ALA A 137 -7.31 5.93 -22.86
N LYS A 138 -6.14 5.37 -22.51
CA LYS A 138 -5.96 3.93 -22.35
C LYS A 138 -6.73 3.40 -21.11
N PRO A 139 -7.45 2.28 -21.20
CA PRO A 139 -8.00 1.60 -20.04
C PRO A 139 -6.90 1.14 -19.06
N LEU A 140 -6.97 1.60 -17.81
CA LEU A 140 -6.01 1.26 -16.76
C LEU A 140 -6.62 0.32 -15.72
N ALA A 141 -6.70 -0.98 -16.05
CA ALA A 141 -7.19 -2.00 -15.12
C ALA A 141 -6.35 -2.06 -13.82
N GLY A 142 -5.03 -1.90 -13.92
CA GLY A 142 -4.12 -1.79 -12.77
C GLY A 142 -3.92 -0.36 -12.26
N ASN A 143 -4.80 0.58 -12.64
CA ASN A 143 -4.84 1.96 -12.12
C ASN A 143 -3.45 2.65 -12.17
N VAL A 144 -3.09 3.41 -11.14
CA VAL A 144 -1.79 4.11 -11.01
C VAL A 144 -0.59 3.16 -11.16
N GLY A 145 -0.70 1.92 -10.66
CA GLY A 145 0.36 0.92 -10.79
C GLY A 145 0.64 0.55 -12.24
N GLN A 146 -0.41 0.38 -13.05
CA GLN A 146 -0.29 0.13 -14.48
C GLN A 146 0.28 1.35 -15.21
N LEU A 147 -0.21 2.56 -14.92
CA LEU A 147 0.29 3.79 -15.54
C LEU A 147 1.80 3.94 -15.34
N LYS A 148 2.26 3.76 -14.09
CA LYS A 148 3.69 3.80 -13.75
C LYS A 148 4.49 2.76 -14.55
N SER A 149 3.99 1.52 -14.61
CA SER A 149 4.67 0.42 -15.29
C SER A 149 4.74 0.65 -16.81
N ASP A 150 3.67 1.16 -17.41
CA ASP A 150 3.62 1.51 -18.82
C ASP A 150 4.62 2.62 -19.16
N ILE A 151 4.65 3.69 -18.37
CA ILE A 151 5.60 4.80 -18.56
C ILE A 151 7.04 4.30 -18.42
N GLN A 152 7.32 3.48 -17.41
CA GLN A 152 8.63 2.85 -17.21
C GLN A 152 9.06 2.04 -18.43
N PHE A 153 8.16 1.21 -18.94
CA PHE A 153 8.43 0.39 -20.11
C PHE A 153 8.69 1.22 -21.37
N ILE A 154 7.89 2.25 -21.63
CA ILE A 154 8.04 3.15 -22.78
C ILE A 154 9.38 3.90 -22.70
N CYS A 155 9.75 4.41 -21.52
CA CYS A 155 11.03 5.08 -21.32
C CYS A 155 12.21 4.12 -21.53
N ALA A 156 12.11 2.89 -21.02
CA ALA A 156 13.13 1.87 -21.20
C ALA A 156 13.32 1.49 -22.69
N GLN A 157 12.23 1.38 -23.45
CA GLN A 157 12.31 1.13 -24.89
C GLN A 157 12.97 2.29 -25.64
N ALA A 158 12.56 3.53 -25.34
CA ALA A 158 13.15 4.72 -25.96
C ALA A 158 14.65 4.83 -25.65
N TRP A 159 15.04 4.55 -24.40
CA TRP A 159 16.43 4.53 -23.98
C TRP A 159 17.25 3.44 -24.70
N ALA A 160 16.71 2.23 -24.80
CA ALA A 160 17.38 1.13 -25.50
C ALA A 160 17.54 1.43 -27.00
N ALA A 161 16.52 2.02 -27.64
CA ALA A 161 16.59 2.43 -29.04
C ALA A 161 17.63 3.53 -29.28
N ASP A 162 17.73 4.51 -28.38
CA ASP A 162 18.72 5.58 -28.46
C ASP A 162 20.16 5.06 -28.33
N ILE A 163 20.42 4.13 -27.42
CA ILE A 163 21.77 3.52 -27.26
C ILE A 163 22.11 2.57 -28.41
N ALA A 164 21.11 1.89 -28.97
CA ALA A 164 21.30 1.01 -30.11
C ALA A 164 21.55 1.77 -31.43
N GLN A 165 21.24 3.06 -31.48
CA GLN A 165 21.72 3.93 -32.56
C GLN A 165 23.20 4.19 -32.31
N PRO A 166 24.13 3.69 -33.17
CA PRO A 166 25.51 4.11 -33.07
C PRO A 166 25.52 5.63 -33.20
N GLN A 167 26.14 6.32 -32.25
CA GLN A 167 26.46 7.74 -32.43
C GLN A 167 27.35 7.83 -33.67
N GLY A 168 26.73 8.14 -34.79
CA GLY A 168 27.30 8.10 -36.12
C GLY A 168 27.33 9.49 -36.71
N VAL A 169 28.53 10.07 -36.65
CA VAL A 169 29.09 11.18 -37.44
C VAL A 169 28.57 12.58 -37.14
#